data_AF-A0A1D3K8I8-F1
#
_entry.id   AF-A0A1D3K8I8-F1
#
_cell.length_a   1.000
_cell.length_b   1.000
_cell.length_c   1.000
_cell.angle_alpha   90.00
_cell.angle_beta   90.00
_cell.angle_gamma   90.00
#
_symmetry.space_group_name_H-M   'P 1'
#
loop_
_entity.id
_entity.type
_entity.pdbx_description
1 polymer ?
#
loop_
_entity_poly.entity_id
_entity_poly.type
_entity_poly.pdbx_seq_one_letter_code
_entity_poly.pdbx_strand_id
1 'polypeptide(L)'
;MKAVFLAICISAAAFNAAASDYAGDSYVIDQRDPKYQTAIEHLASAAQALRLAQDELKKAEASHPLPGLDLVRMLSQVRPVEETINVILRPEKKRLRYQELTPDGQFFTTPPRLGD
;
A
#
# COMPACT_ATOMS: atom_id res chain seq x y z
N MET A 1 44.65 26.73 -4.58
CA MET A 1 44.61 25.75 -3.46
C MET A 1 43.21 25.74 -2.87
N LYS A 2 42.61 24.54 -2.74
CA LYS A 2 41.49 24.14 -1.83
C LYS A 2 40.07 24.66 -2.18
N ALA A 3 39.21 23.82 -2.76
CA ALA A 3 38.23 22.89 -2.13
C ALA A 3 36.90 23.63 -1.82
N VAL A 4 35.82 23.47 -2.61
CA VAL A 4 34.76 22.41 -2.57
C VAL A 4 34.15 22.22 -1.16
N PHE A 5 32.81 22.37 -1.07
CA PHE A 5 31.80 21.68 -0.24
C PHE A 5 30.63 22.66 0.04
N LEU A 6 29.53 22.61 -0.72
CA LEU A 6 28.34 21.77 -0.52
C LEU A 6 27.60 22.10 0.80
N ALA A 7 26.57 22.94 0.70
CA ALA A 7 25.52 23.07 1.71
C ALA A 7 24.20 23.38 0.99
N ILE A 8 23.64 22.36 0.33
CA ILE A 8 22.25 22.35 -0.12
C ILE A 8 21.43 22.21 1.16
N CYS A 9 20.93 23.33 1.70
CA CYS A 9 19.94 23.34 2.76
C CYS A 9 18.62 22.80 2.20
N ILE A 10 18.46 21.49 2.25
CA ILE A 10 17.19 20.81 2.01
C ILE A 10 16.24 21.25 3.12
N SER A 11 15.32 22.14 2.79
CA SER A 11 14.17 22.54 3.60
C SER A 11 13.17 21.38 3.70
N ALA A 12 13.50 20.37 4.51
CA ALA A 12 12.60 19.29 4.91
C ALA A 12 12.06 19.58 6.31
N ALA A 13 11.15 20.55 6.43
CA ALA A 13 10.45 20.84 7.67
C ALA A 13 9.02 21.32 7.39
N ALA A 14 8.18 20.43 6.86
CA ALA A 14 6.72 20.59 6.85
C ALA A 14 6.02 19.24 6.64
N PHE A 15 6.24 18.28 7.54
CA PHE A 15 5.42 17.06 7.59
C PHE A 15 5.26 16.65 9.05
N ASN A 16 4.50 17.42 9.81
CA ASN A 16 4.03 17.04 11.15
C ASN A 16 2.74 17.80 11.46
N ALA A 17 1.61 17.28 10.95
CA ALA A 17 0.28 17.57 11.47
C ALA A 17 -0.72 16.51 10.97
N ALA A 18 -0.51 15.26 11.34
CA ALA A 18 -1.56 14.26 11.35
C ALA A 18 -1.63 13.68 12.76
N ALA A 19 -2.12 14.50 13.70
CA ALA A 19 -2.59 13.99 14.97
C ALA A 19 -3.77 13.06 14.67
N SER A 20 -3.55 11.74 14.74
CA SER A 20 -4.61 10.77 14.56
C SER A 20 -5.46 10.74 15.81
N ASP A 21 -6.65 11.32 15.70
CA ASP A 21 -7.73 11.17 16.66
C ASP A 21 -8.31 9.75 16.50
N TYR A 22 -7.65 8.74 17.09
CA TYR A 22 -8.17 7.37 17.19
C TYR A 22 -9.16 7.32 18.36
N ALA A 23 -10.32 7.95 18.17
CA ALA A 23 -11.44 7.84 19.09
C ALA A 23 -12.16 6.52 18.83
N GLY A 24 -12.26 5.68 19.87
CA GLY A 24 -12.79 4.32 19.83
C GLY A 24 -14.26 4.21 19.44
N ASP A 25 -14.51 4.21 18.14
CA ASP A 25 -15.79 3.82 17.56
C ASP A 25 -15.79 2.31 17.26
N SER A 26 -16.95 1.70 17.42
CA SER A 26 -17.19 0.27 17.14
C SER A 26 -16.56 -0.13 15.80
N TYR A 27 -15.87 -1.28 15.76
CA TYR A 27 -15.06 -1.74 14.62
C TYR A 27 -15.93 -2.07 13.39
N VAL A 28 -16.46 -1.04 12.75
CA VAL A 28 -17.18 -1.10 11.49
C VAL A 28 -16.26 -0.48 10.45
N ILE A 29 -15.65 -1.33 9.64
CA ILE A 29 -14.84 -0.88 8.51
C ILE A 29 -15.82 -0.32 7.47
N ASP A 30 -15.95 1.01 7.41
CA ASP A 30 -16.67 1.67 6.33
C ASP A 30 -15.74 1.85 5.13
N GLN A 31 -15.91 0.99 4.13
CA GLN A 31 -15.14 1.04 2.90
C GLN A 31 -15.49 2.24 2.02
N ARG A 32 -16.56 3.00 2.30
CA ARG A 32 -16.90 4.22 1.56
C ARG A 32 -16.34 5.47 2.23
N ASP A 33 -15.78 5.35 3.43
CA ASP A 33 -15.15 6.47 4.11
C ASP A 33 -13.94 6.96 3.29
N PRO A 34 -13.90 8.26 2.92
CA PRO A 34 -12.74 8.84 2.24
C PRO A 34 -11.43 8.63 3.02
N LYS A 35 -11.45 8.64 4.37
CA LYS A 35 -10.24 8.40 5.17
C LYS A 35 -9.72 6.97 5.00
N TYR A 36 -10.62 5.99 4.94
CA TYR A 36 -10.26 4.59 4.68
C TYR A 36 -9.65 4.45 3.29
N GLN A 37 -10.25 5.07 2.26
CA GLN A 37 -9.72 5.03 0.89
C GLN A 37 -8.32 5.63 0.80
N THR A 38 -8.10 6.81 1.38
CA THR A 38 -6.78 7.44 1.42
C THR A 38 -5.75 6.59 2.17
N ALA A 39 -6.14 5.94 3.27
CA ALA A 39 -5.25 5.03 4.00
C ALA A 39 -4.85 3.81 3.15
N ILE A 40 -5.79 3.23 2.38
CA ILE A 40 -5.52 2.12 1.46
C ILE A 40 -4.59 2.55 0.31
N GLU A 41 -4.76 3.76 -0.22
CA GLU A 41 -3.87 4.32 -1.25
C GLU A 41 -2.44 4.50 -0.74
N HIS A 42 -2.27 5.07 0.46
CA HIS A 42 -0.96 5.18 1.11
C HIS A 42 -0.33 3.82 1.37
N LEU A 43 -1.12 2.84 1.82
CA LEU A 43 -0.65 1.49 2.07
C LEU A 43 -0.20 0.81 0.77
N ALA A 44 -0.92 1.00 -0.34
CA ALA A 44 -0.54 0.50 -1.65
C ALA A 44 0.76 1.14 -2.16
N SER A 45 0.91 2.46 -1.98
CA SER A 45 2.15 3.19 -2.31
C SER A 45 3.33 2.68 -1.50
N ALA A 46 3.15 2.49 -0.18
CA ALA A 46 4.17 1.93 0.70
C ALA A 46 4.57 0.50 0.28
N ALA A 47 3.61 -0.34 -0.10
CA ALA A 47 3.88 -1.69 -0.59
C ALA A 47 4.77 -1.68 -1.84
N GLN A 48 4.50 -0.77 -2.78
CA GLN A 48 5.31 -0.62 -3.99
C GLN A 48 6.72 -0.10 -3.67
N ALA A 49 6.83 0.94 -2.84
CA ALA A 49 8.11 1.50 -2.44
C ALA A 49 8.99 0.46 -1.71
N LEU A 50 8.39 -0.34 -0.83
CA LEU A 50 9.07 -1.42 -0.12
C LEU A 50 9.63 -2.45 -1.10
N ARG A 51 8.84 -2.86 -2.09
CA ARG A 51 9.28 -3.83 -3.11
C ARG A 51 10.45 -3.29 -3.93
N LEU A 52 10.39 -2.03 -4.36
CA LEU A 52 11.49 -1.38 -5.07
C LEU A 52 12.75 -1.32 -4.20
N ALA A 53 12.62 -0.95 -2.92
CA ALA A 53 13.75 -0.90 -2.00
C ALA A 53 14.40 -2.28 -1.82
N GLN A 54 13.62 -3.36 -1.70
CA GLN A 54 14.17 -4.71 -1.63
C GLN A 54 14.88 -5.14 -2.91
N ASP A 55 14.34 -4.78 -4.07
CA ASP A 55 14.95 -5.10 -5.36
C ASP A 55 16.27 -4.33 -5.54
N GLU A 56 16.32 -3.06 -5.13
CA GLU A 56 17.56 -2.27 -5.12
C GLU A 56 18.59 -2.82 -4.13
N LEU A 57 18.19 -3.27 -2.94
CA LEU A 57 19.09 -3.93 -1.99
C LEU A 57 19.70 -5.22 -2.57
N LYS A 58 18.90 -6.04 -3.26
CA LYS A 58 19.39 -7.24 -3.94
C LYS A 58 20.37 -6.90 -5.06
N LYS A 59 20.10 -5.84 -5.84
CA LYS A 59 21.02 -5.37 -6.89
C LYS A 59 22.32 -4.85 -6.30
N ALA A 60 22.27 -4.10 -5.21
CA ALA A 60 23.45 -3.59 -4.52
C ALA A 60 24.36 -4.74 -4.08
N GLU A 61 23.80 -5.74 -3.39
CA GLU A 61 24.53 -6.94 -2.94
C GLU A 61 25.11 -7.74 -4.12
N ALA A 62 24.34 -7.89 -5.20
CA ALA A 62 24.80 -8.57 -6.40
C ALA A 62 25.91 -7.80 -7.14
N SER A 63 25.94 -6.47 -7.03
CA SER A 63 26.95 -5.63 -7.69
C SER A 63 28.30 -5.64 -6.97
N HIS A 64 28.28 -5.57 -5.63
CA HIS A 64 29.46 -5.61 -4.79
C HIS A 64 29.07 -6.08 -3.38
N PRO A 65 29.73 -7.09 -2.82
CA PRO A 65 29.42 -7.53 -1.46
C PRO A 65 29.76 -6.41 -0.47
N LEU A 66 28.76 -5.92 0.24
CA LEU A 66 28.92 -4.84 1.21
C LEU A 66 29.22 -5.43 2.59
N PRO A 67 30.42 -5.22 3.17
CA PRO A 67 30.75 -5.80 4.46
C PRO A 67 29.81 -5.24 5.54
N GLY A 68 29.18 -6.14 6.31
CA GLY A 68 28.23 -5.81 7.37
C GLY A 68 26.77 -5.67 6.92
N LEU A 69 26.48 -5.78 5.62
CA LEU A 69 25.11 -5.89 5.12
C LEU A 69 24.67 -7.36 5.18
N ASP A 70 23.71 -7.68 6.05
CA ASP A 70 23.07 -9.01 6.10
C ASP A 70 21.69 -8.95 5.44
N LEU A 71 21.70 -9.13 4.12
CA LEU A 71 20.49 -9.03 3.30
C LEU A 71 19.44 -10.06 3.71
N VAL A 72 19.85 -11.29 4.04
CA VAL A 72 18.93 -12.37 4.42
C VAL A 72 18.19 -12.01 5.70
N ARG A 73 18.93 -11.54 6.72
CA ARG A 73 18.33 -11.09 7.98
C ARG A 73 17.42 -9.88 7.77
N MET A 74 17.85 -8.86 7.02
CA MET A 74 17.04 -7.67 6.77
C MET A 74 15.73 -8.01 6.05
N LEU A 75 15.79 -8.81 4.99
CA LEU A 75 14.58 -9.24 4.27
C LEU A 75 13.67 -10.11 5.15
N SER A 76 14.23 -10.94 6.05
CA SER A 76 13.44 -11.73 6.99
C SER A 76 12.65 -10.87 7.99
N GLN A 77 13.20 -9.72 8.40
CA GLN A 77 12.55 -8.78 9.32
C GLN A 77 11.42 -8.00 8.65
N VAL A 78 11.52 -7.78 7.33
CA VAL A 78 10.52 -7.05 6.55
C VAL A 78 9.34 -7.93 6.14
N ARG A 79 9.54 -9.25 6.00
CA ARG A 79 8.51 -10.20 5.55
C ARG A 79 7.17 -10.12 6.33
N PRO A 80 7.13 -10.04 7.68
CA PRO A 80 5.87 -9.93 8.41
C PRO A 80 5.08 -8.65 8.06
N VAL A 81 5.80 -7.56 7.73
CA VAL A 81 5.18 -6.30 7.30
C VAL A 81 4.53 -6.48 5.93
N GLU A 82 5.19 -7.16 5.00
CA GLU A 82 4.62 -7.49 3.68
C GLU A 82 3.38 -8.37 3.79
N GLU A 83 3.42 -9.38 4.64
CA GLU A 83 2.28 -10.26 4.89
C GLU A 83 1.10 -9.47 5.43
N THR A 84 1.33 -8.57 6.38
CA THR A 84 0.29 -7.69 6.95
C THR A 84 -0.31 -6.78 5.88
N ILE A 85 0.54 -6.11 5.08
CA ILE A 85 0.10 -5.28 3.96
C ILE A 85 -0.74 -6.09 2.98
N ASN A 86 -0.33 -7.33 2.66
CA ASN A 86 -1.04 -8.20 1.74
C ASN A 86 -2.40 -8.66 2.29
N VAL A 87 -2.51 -8.94 3.59
CA VAL A 87 -3.79 -9.28 4.23
C VAL A 87 -4.80 -8.14 4.08
N ILE A 88 -4.34 -6.89 4.22
CA ILE A 88 -5.20 -5.70 4.10
C ILE A 88 -5.53 -5.39 2.63
N LEU A 89 -4.53 -5.39 1.74
CA LEU A 89 -4.72 -4.97 0.35
C LEU A 89 -5.38 -6.02 -0.55
N ARG A 90 -5.26 -7.31 -0.24
CA ARG A 90 -5.85 -8.40 -1.06
C ARG A 90 -7.38 -8.29 -1.22
N PRO A 91 -8.19 -8.12 -0.16
CA PRO A 91 -9.62 -7.92 -0.31
C PRO A 91 -9.96 -6.64 -1.08
N GLU A 92 -9.21 -5.54 -0.87
CA GLU A 92 -9.44 -4.28 -1.60
C GLU A 92 -9.17 -4.41 -3.09
N LYS A 93 -8.06 -5.06 -3.48
CA LYS A 93 -7.77 -5.36 -4.89
C LYS A 93 -8.87 -6.21 -5.53
N LYS A 94 -9.44 -7.16 -4.78
CA LYS A 94 -10.58 -7.97 -5.23
C LYS A 94 -11.82 -7.08 -5.45
N ARG A 95 -12.15 -6.22 -4.47
CA ARG A 95 -13.30 -5.30 -4.54
C ARG A 95 -13.22 -4.39 -5.76
N LEU A 96 -12.10 -3.70 -5.95
CA LEU A 96 -11.89 -2.78 -7.07
C LEU A 96 -12.04 -3.49 -8.43
N ARG A 97 -11.56 -4.73 -8.54
CA ARG A 97 -11.71 -5.54 -9.77
C ARG A 97 -13.17 -5.83 -10.13
N TYR A 98 -14.04 -6.03 -9.14
CA TYR A 98 -15.45 -6.36 -9.37
C TYR A 98 -16.38 -5.15 -9.35
N GLN A 99 -15.87 -3.95 -9.03
CA GLN A 99 -16.66 -2.72 -9.03
C GLN A 99 -17.14 -2.32 -10.43
N GLU A 100 -16.35 -2.63 -11.46
CA GLU A 100 -16.66 -2.34 -12.87
C GLU A 100 -17.32 -3.52 -13.59
N LEU A 101 -17.50 -4.67 -12.92
CA LEU A 101 -18.13 -5.82 -13.53
C LEU A 101 -19.65 -5.59 -13.56
N THR A 102 -20.16 -5.11 -14.69
CA THR A 102 -21.59 -5.17 -14.98
C THR A 102 -22.00 -6.64 -15.00
N PRO A 103 -22.88 -7.12 -14.11
CA PRO A 103 -23.35 -8.49 -14.19
C PRO A 103 -24.09 -8.66 -15.53
N ASP A 104 -23.54 -9.49 -16.42
CA ASP A 104 -24.15 -9.81 -17.71
C ASP A 104 -25.61 -10.24 -17.46
N GLY A 105 -26.54 -9.41 -17.96
CA GLY A 105 -27.89 -9.29 -17.44
C GLY A 105 -28.79 -10.50 -17.68
N GLN A 106 -28.79 -11.45 -16.74
CA GLN A 106 -29.71 -12.59 -16.77
C GLN A 106 -30.36 -12.95 -15.43
N PHE A 107 -30.38 -12.02 -14.45
CA PHE A 107 -30.88 -12.32 -13.10
C PHE A 107 -32.19 -11.63 -12.68
N PHE A 108 -32.82 -10.80 -13.52
CA PHE A 108 -34.11 -10.16 -13.16
C PHE A 108 -35.12 -10.04 -14.31
N THR A 109 -35.23 -11.05 -15.17
CA THR A 109 -36.48 -11.22 -15.92
C THR A 109 -37.39 -12.13 -15.11
N THR A 110 -38.17 -11.55 -14.19
CA THR A 110 -39.43 -12.20 -13.78
C THR A 110 -40.20 -12.50 -15.06
N PRO A 111 -40.50 -13.77 -15.40
CA PRO A 111 -41.32 -14.05 -16.56
C PRO A 111 -42.66 -13.34 -16.35
N PRO A 112 -43.18 -12.59 -17.34
CA PRO A 112 -44.52 -12.04 -17.23
C PRO A 112 -45.48 -13.22 -17.02
N ARG A 113 -46.29 -13.17 -15.97
CA ARG A 113 -47.41 -14.11 -15.84
C ARG A 113 -48.29 -13.88 -17.07
N LEU A 114 -48.30 -14.86 -17.96
CA LEU A 114 -49.20 -14.87 -19.10
C LEU A 114 -50.61 -15.16 -18.56
N GLY A 115 -51.40 -14.10 -18.36
CA GLY A 115 -52.79 -14.19 -17.93
C GLY A 115 -53.19 -13.06 -16.99
N ASP A 116 -53.49 -11.90 -17.56
CA ASP A 116 -54.60 -11.00 -17.22
C ASP A 116 -54.99 -10.23 -18.49
#